data_AF-A0A3P7Y760-F1
#
_entry.id   AF-A0A3P7Y760-F1
#
_cell.length_a   1.000
_cell.length_b   1.000
_cell.length_c   1.000
_cell.angle_alpha   90.00
_cell.angle_beta   90.00
_cell.angle_gamma   90.00
#
_symmetry.space_group_name_H-M   'P 1'
#
loop_
_entity.id
_entity.type
_entity.pdbx_description
1 polymer ?
#
loop_
_entity_poly.entity_id
_entity_poly.type
_entity_poly.pdbx_seq_one_letter_code
_entity_poly.pdbx_strand_id
1 'polypeptide(L)'
;MSIVTSEADYYALKVSGRGAADAVVDAVTDTLQSRLVDPSPIHFTLKELVRKLHISKPALNVMCILGKLYPNDATAFSKTGLEGDWDASKAGVCMKLPIHPKWKVELASGKSRDAWTKIIMSDDLCHELILRNLKSILCSRISQTGHDIVLQRLSDAELVIEGKQLPFVYLTAYITVEKLHDMLSMTTNRKRLKGK
;
A
#
# COMPACT_ATOMS: atom_id res chain seq x y z
N MET A 1 -34.54 -31.77 43.07
CA MET A 1 -33.09 -31.93 42.92
C MET A 1 -32.51 -30.57 42.61
N SER A 2 -31.92 -29.93 43.61
CA SER A 2 -31.44 -28.56 43.51
C SER A 2 -30.12 -28.55 42.76
N ILE A 3 -30.08 -27.94 41.58
CA ILE A 3 -28.84 -27.67 40.86
C ILE A 3 -28.23 -26.45 41.56
N VAL A 4 -27.21 -26.69 42.38
CA VAL A 4 -26.42 -25.62 42.98
C VAL A 4 -25.53 -25.04 41.89
N THR A 5 -25.87 -23.82 41.48
CA THR A 5 -25.05 -22.95 40.64
C THR A 5 -24.21 -22.07 41.56
N SER A 6 -22.93 -22.38 41.74
CA SER A 6 -21.99 -21.46 42.36
C SER A 6 -20.68 -21.41 41.58
N GLU A 7 -20.16 -20.20 41.39
CA GLU A 7 -18.91 -19.89 40.69
C GLU A 7 -17.68 -20.57 41.33
N ALA A 8 -17.79 -20.97 42.60
CA ALA A 8 -16.74 -21.70 43.33
C ALA A 8 -16.50 -23.11 42.78
N ASP A 9 -17.54 -23.79 42.28
CA ASP A 9 -17.42 -25.14 41.72
C ASP A 9 -16.72 -25.15 40.36
N TYR A 10 -16.81 -24.04 39.62
CA TYR A 10 -16.08 -23.83 38.36
C TYR A 10 -14.57 -23.63 38.60
N TYR A 11 -14.20 -22.91 39.67
CA TYR A 11 -12.78 -22.72 40.02
C TYR A 11 -12.12 -23.97 40.63
N ALA A 12 -12.89 -24.81 41.34
CA ALA A 12 -12.37 -26.03 41.96
C ALA A 12 -11.90 -27.08 40.92
N LEU A 13 -12.52 -27.13 39.74
CA LEU A 13 -12.12 -28.02 38.64
C LEU A 13 -10.81 -27.58 37.94
N LYS A 14 -10.42 -26.30 38.06
CA LYS A 14 -9.22 -25.75 37.39
C LYS A 14 -7.90 -26.00 38.17
N VAL A 15 -7.97 -26.60 39.37
CA VAL A 15 -6.79 -26.81 40.22
C VAL A 15 -6.11 -28.17 39.98
N SER A 16 -6.74 -29.09 39.25
CA SER A 16 -6.16 -30.40 38.95
C SER A 16 -5.51 -30.43 37.57
N GLY A 17 -4.19 -30.26 37.53
CA GLY A 17 -3.36 -30.57 36.35
C GLY A 17 -2.83 -29.37 35.55
N ARG A 18 -2.14 -28.42 36.19
CA ARG A 18 -1.38 -27.37 35.47
C ARG A 18 -0.18 -27.99 34.73
N GLY A 19 -0.38 -28.30 33.45
CA GLY A 19 0.68 -28.71 32.53
C GLY A 19 1.40 -27.52 31.90
N ALA A 20 2.58 -27.75 31.33
CA ALA A 20 3.36 -26.72 30.63
C ALA A 20 2.60 -26.05 29.46
N ALA A 21 1.59 -26.72 28.90
CA ALA A 21 0.74 -26.17 27.84
C ALA A 21 -0.14 -25.01 28.33
N ASP A 22 -0.70 -25.08 29.54
CA ASP A 22 -1.53 -24.00 30.10
C ASP A 22 -0.69 -22.76 30.41
N ALA A 23 0.56 -22.95 30.85
CA ALA A 23 1.49 -21.85 31.08
C ALA A 23 1.87 -21.11 29.78
N VAL A 24 1.93 -21.82 28.65
CA VAL A 24 2.19 -21.22 27.33
C VAL A 24 0.97 -20.44 26.85
N VAL A 25 -0.24 -20.98 27.05
CA VAL A 25 -1.49 -20.28 26.71
C VAL A 25 -1.65 -19.01 27.53
N ASP A 26 -1.42 -19.09 28.85
CA ASP A 26 -1.49 -17.94 29.77
C ASP A 26 -0.47 -16.86 29.38
N ALA A 27 0.76 -17.25 29.02
CA ALA A 27 1.79 -16.30 28.55
C ALA A 27 1.41 -15.61 27.22
N VAL A 28 0.78 -16.34 26.30
CA VAL A 28 0.29 -15.78 25.04
C VAL A 28 -0.86 -14.80 25.29
N THR A 29 -1.82 -15.16 26.16
CA THR A 29 -2.93 -14.27 26.51
C THR A 29 -2.46 -13.03 27.26
N ASP A 30 -1.51 -13.16 28.18
CA ASP A 30 -0.91 -12.02 28.89
C ASP A 30 -0.16 -11.09 27.94
N THR A 31 0.54 -11.66 26.94
CA THR A 31 1.22 -10.87 25.90
C THR A 31 0.22 -10.12 25.02
N LEU A 32 -0.90 -10.75 24.65
CA LEU A 32 -1.95 -10.08 23.88
C LEU A 32 -2.64 -9.00 24.70
N GLN A 33 -2.91 -9.25 25.97
CA GLN A 33 -3.57 -8.31 26.87
C GLN A 33 -2.66 -7.12 27.18
N SER A 34 -1.35 -7.32 27.35
CA SER A 34 -0.39 -6.21 27.51
C SER A 34 -0.30 -5.34 26.25
N ARG A 35 -0.50 -5.92 25.06
CA ARG A 35 -0.52 -5.21 23.76
C ARG A 35 -1.79 -4.39 23.54
N LEU A 36 -2.89 -4.75 24.17
CA LEU A 36 -4.11 -3.94 24.17
C LEU A 36 -3.99 -2.73 25.12
N VAL A 37 -3.13 -2.81 26.14
CA VAL A 37 -2.92 -1.77 27.16
C VAL A 37 -1.90 -0.71 26.71
N ASP A 38 -0.93 -1.06 25.87
CA ASP A 38 -0.03 -0.10 25.25
C ASP A 38 -0.46 0.20 23.80
N PRO A 39 -1.07 1.37 23.52
CA PRO A 39 -1.49 1.76 22.18
C PRO A 39 -0.32 2.21 21.29
N SER A 40 0.94 2.04 21.74
CA SER A 40 2.11 2.30 20.91
C SER A 40 2.00 1.49 19.61
N PRO A 41 1.98 2.15 18.43
CA PRO A 41 1.75 1.43 17.19
C PRO A 41 2.86 0.39 17.00
N ILE A 42 2.46 -0.85 16.78
CA ILE A 42 3.41 -1.92 16.50
C ILE A 42 3.96 -1.68 15.09
N HIS A 43 5.09 -1.00 15.00
CA HIS A 43 5.76 -0.74 13.74
C HIS A 43 6.58 -1.97 13.36
N PHE A 44 5.96 -2.96 12.71
CA PHE A 44 6.71 -3.97 11.98
C PHE A 44 6.97 -3.51 10.55
N THR A 45 8.22 -3.57 10.14
CA THR A 45 8.59 -3.52 8.72
C THR A 45 8.27 -4.85 8.06
N LEU A 46 8.00 -4.84 6.75
CA LEU A 46 7.81 -6.09 5.99
C LEU A 46 9.03 -7.02 6.10
N LYS A 47 10.23 -6.44 6.24
CA LYS A 47 11.49 -7.16 6.48
C LYS A 47 11.48 -7.94 7.79
N GLU A 48 10.95 -7.34 8.86
CA GLU A 48 10.82 -8.00 10.17
C GLU A 48 9.77 -9.09 10.13
N LEU A 49 8.63 -8.85 9.45
CA LEU A 49 7.60 -9.88 9.27
C LEU A 49 8.14 -11.09 8.53
N VAL A 50 8.86 -10.90 7.42
CA VAL A 50 9.51 -12.00 6.68
C VAL A 50 10.41 -12.83 7.58
N ARG A 51 11.21 -12.19 8.45
CA ARG A 51 12.11 -12.90 9.38
C ARG A 51 11.37 -13.62 10.49
N LYS A 52 10.37 -12.97 11.12
CA LYS A 52 9.62 -13.53 12.25
C LYS A 52 8.67 -14.65 11.86
N LEU A 53 8.06 -14.54 10.69
CA LEU A 53 7.14 -15.54 10.15
C LEU A 53 7.86 -16.61 9.32
N HIS A 54 9.18 -16.54 9.23
CA HIS A 54 10.01 -17.48 8.47
C HIS A 54 9.54 -17.66 7.00
N ILE A 55 9.08 -16.57 6.37
CA ILE A 55 8.62 -16.59 4.99
C ILE A 55 9.82 -16.79 4.07
N SER A 56 9.81 -17.87 3.30
CA SER A 56 10.92 -18.27 2.42
C SER A 56 10.57 -18.30 0.94
N LYS A 57 9.29 -18.27 0.56
CA LYS A 57 8.81 -18.38 -0.83
C LYS A 57 7.77 -17.31 -1.18
N PRO A 58 7.73 -16.82 -2.43
CA PRO A 58 8.70 -17.08 -3.51
C PRO A 58 10.06 -16.41 -3.25
N ALA A 59 11.15 -17.09 -3.59
CA ALA A 59 12.51 -16.71 -3.18
C ALA A 59 12.91 -15.31 -3.67
N LEU A 60 12.57 -14.96 -4.92
CA LEU A 60 12.85 -13.65 -5.49
C LEU A 60 12.28 -12.51 -4.64
N ASN A 61 10.98 -12.57 -4.33
CA ASN A 61 10.30 -11.51 -3.59
C ASN A 61 10.85 -11.38 -2.18
N VAL A 62 11.06 -12.51 -1.50
CA VAL A 62 11.65 -12.55 -0.16
C VAL A 62 13.03 -11.92 -0.16
N MET A 63 13.88 -12.28 -1.12
CA MET A 63 15.23 -11.74 -1.21
C MET A 63 15.25 -10.24 -1.55
N CYS A 64 14.34 -9.78 -2.42
CA CYS A 64 14.16 -8.36 -2.70
C CYS A 64 13.72 -7.57 -1.45
N ILE A 65 12.74 -8.07 -0.70
CA ILE A 65 12.26 -7.45 0.56
C ILE A 65 13.39 -7.43 1.61
N LEU A 66 14.19 -8.48 1.67
CA LEU A 66 15.34 -8.57 2.56
C LEU A 66 16.54 -7.72 2.11
N GLY A 67 16.53 -7.20 0.88
CA GLY A 67 17.63 -6.44 0.28
C GLY A 67 18.89 -7.28 0.10
N LYS A 68 18.75 -8.53 -0.34
CA LYS A 68 19.86 -9.45 -0.61
C LYS A 68 20.51 -9.14 -1.95
N LEU A 69 21.81 -9.40 -2.04
CA LEU A 69 22.56 -9.29 -3.30
C LEU A 69 22.25 -10.48 -4.19
N TYR A 70 22.16 -10.24 -5.49
CA TYR A 70 22.03 -11.29 -6.49
C TYR A 70 23.29 -12.19 -6.47
N PRO A 71 23.15 -13.51 -6.63
CA PRO A 71 24.28 -14.44 -6.57
C PRO A 71 25.40 -14.10 -7.55
N ASN A 72 26.65 -14.17 -7.09
CA ASN A 72 27.83 -13.85 -7.89
C ASN A 72 28.18 -14.92 -8.93
N ASP A 73 27.77 -16.17 -8.70
CA ASP A 73 28.12 -17.32 -9.54
C ASP A 73 26.91 -18.24 -9.73
N ALA A 74 26.89 -18.99 -10.83
CA ALA A 74 25.83 -19.96 -11.15
C ALA A 74 25.64 -21.04 -10.05
N THR A 75 26.71 -21.44 -9.37
CA THR A 75 26.65 -22.42 -8.28
C THR A 75 25.95 -21.86 -7.04
N ALA A 76 26.20 -20.58 -6.72
CA ALA A 76 25.51 -19.88 -5.64
C ALA A 76 24.04 -19.63 -6.00
N PHE A 77 23.76 -19.31 -7.28
CA PHE A 77 22.40 -19.14 -7.80
C PHE A 77 21.56 -20.42 -7.68
N SER A 78 22.15 -21.58 -8.01
CA SER A 78 21.45 -22.86 -7.89
C SER A 78 20.99 -23.16 -6.44
N LYS A 79 21.68 -22.61 -5.44
CA LYS A 79 21.36 -22.79 -4.01
C LYS A 79 20.30 -21.82 -3.49
N THR A 80 20.06 -20.69 -4.17
CA THR A 80 19.12 -19.66 -3.69
C THR A 80 17.66 -19.97 -3.98
N GLY A 81 17.38 -20.93 -4.89
CA GLY A 81 16.01 -21.26 -5.30
C GLY A 81 15.33 -20.13 -6.07
N LEU A 82 16.12 -19.24 -6.69
CA LEU A 82 15.62 -18.25 -7.65
C LEU A 82 15.21 -18.97 -8.94
N GLU A 83 14.13 -18.51 -9.56
CA GLU A 83 13.64 -19.05 -10.84
C GLU A 83 14.40 -18.42 -12.02
N GLY A 84 14.55 -19.19 -13.11
CA GLY A 84 15.23 -18.77 -14.34
C GLY A 84 16.73 -19.10 -14.36
N ASP A 85 17.43 -18.50 -15.32
CA ASP A 85 18.88 -18.69 -15.51
C ASP A 85 19.70 -17.64 -14.74
N TRP A 86 20.90 -18.03 -14.33
CA TRP A 86 21.83 -17.10 -13.71
C TRP A 86 22.26 -16.02 -14.71
N ASP A 87 22.29 -14.77 -14.24
CA ASP A 87 22.53 -13.59 -15.06
C ASP A 87 23.76 -12.85 -14.52
N ALA A 88 24.88 -12.97 -15.23
CA ALA A 88 26.15 -12.37 -14.82
C ALA A 88 26.07 -10.84 -14.70
N SER A 89 25.17 -10.17 -15.44
CA SER A 89 25.04 -8.70 -15.39
C SER A 89 24.49 -8.19 -14.06
N LYS A 90 23.79 -9.06 -13.31
CA LYS A 90 23.17 -8.72 -12.01
C LYS A 90 24.03 -9.13 -10.83
N ALA A 91 25.14 -9.86 -11.04
CA ALA A 91 26.01 -10.37 -9.98
C ALA A 91 26.40 -9.26 -8.99
N GLY A 92 26.20 -9.52 -7.69
CA GLY A 92 26.54 -8.59 -6.61
C GLY A 92 25.64 -7.36 -6.50
N VAL A 93 24.63 -7.19 -7.38
CA VAL A 93 23.67 -6.09 -7.32
C VAL A 93 22.55 -6.42 -6.33
N CYS A 94 22.15 -5.45 -5.51
CA CYS A 94 21.02 -5.60 -4.60
C CYS A 94 19.72 -5.83 -5.38
N MET A 95 19.03 -6.93 -5.08
CA MET A 95 17.79 -7.30 -5.75
C MET A 95 16.65 -6.35 -5.37
N LYS A 96 15.81 -6.00 -6.36
CA LYS A 96 14.67 -5.09 -6.19
C LYS A 96 13.41 -5.74 -6.75
N LEU A 97 12.27 -5.45 -6.11
CA LEU A 97 10.97 -5.91 -6.60
C LEU A 97 10.68 -5.29 -7.98
N PRO A 98 10.05 -6.03 -8.89
CA PRO A 98 9.58 -5.46 -10.15
C PRO A 98 8.57 -4.35 -9.86
N ILE A 99 8.76 -3.19 -10.49
CA ILE A 99 7.84 -2.06 -10.35
C ILE A 99 6.64 -2.32 -11.24
N HIS A 100 5.47 -2.53 -10.63
CA HIS A 100 4.23 -2.71 -11.36
C HIS A 100 3.89 -1.43 -12.18
N PRO A 101 3.35 -1.54 -13.42
CA PRO A 101 2.97 -0.39 -14.24
C PRO A 101 2.11 0.65 -13.51
N LYS A 102 1.10 0.19 -12.75
CA LYS A 102 0.23 1.04 -11.92
C LYS A 102 1.00 1.92 -10.91
N TRP A 103 2.13 1.47 -10.38
CA TRP A 103 2.96 2.26 -9.45
C TRP A 103 3.89 3.26 -10.15
N LYS A 104 4.17 3.09 -11.45
CA LYS A 104 4.90 4.09 -12.23
C LYS A 104 4.13 5.41 -12.30
N VAL A 105 2.80 5.33 -12.23
CA VAL A 105 1.87 6.47 -12.25
C VAL A 105 1.83 7.20 -10.90
N GLU A 106 1.82 6.49 -9.77
CA GLU A 106 1.95 7.17 -8.45
C GLU A 106 3.28 7.93 -8.36
N LEU A 107 4.37 7.35 -8.89
CA LEU A 107 5.65 8.04 -9.02
C LEU A 107 5.60 9.26 -9.96
N ALA A 108 4.53 9.45 -10.74
CA ALA A 108 4.35 10.58 -11.63
C ALA A 108 3.66 11.80 -11.00
N SER A 109 3.23 11.69 -9.74
CA SER A 109 2.77 12.85 -8.96
C SER A 109 3.88 13.92 -8.94
N GLY A 110 3.62 15.08 -9.57
CA GLY A 110 4.60 16.17 -9.74
C GLY A 110 5.39 16.21 -11.05
N LYS A 111 5.09 15.35 -12.04
CA LYS A 111 5.82 15.34 -13.34
C LYS A 111 5.27 16.32 -14.37
N SER A 112 6.10 16.57 -15.40
CA SER A 112 5.82 17.44 -16.54
C SER A 112 4.56 17.03 -17.31
N ARG A 113 4.01 17.96 -18.09
CA ARG A 113 2.89 17.75 -19.01
C ARG A 113 3.02 16.47 -19.82
N ASP A 114 4.19 16.24 -20.42
CA ASP A 114 4.39 15.14 -21.36
C ASP A 114 4.34 13.77 -20.66
N ALA A 115 4.73 13.69 -19.39
CA ALA A 115 4.60 12.49 -18.59
C ALA A 115 3.13 12.14 -18.33
N TRP A 116 2.31 13.15 -17.97
CA TRP A 116 0.86 12.95 -17.79
C TRP A 116 0.16 12.60 -19.09
N THR A 117 0.50 13.27 -20.20
CA THR A 117 -0.03 12.93 -21.52
C THR A 117 0.26 11.47 -21.86
N LYS A 118 1.51 11.01 -21.69
CA LYS A 118 1.86 9.62 -21.96
C LYS A 118 1.07 8.62 -21.11
N ILE A 119 0.88 8.94 -19.82
CA ILE A 119 0.13 8.07 -18.89
C ILE A 119 -1.35 8.03 -19.22
N ILE A 120 -1.98 9.18 -19.52
CA ILE A 120 -3.41 9.26 -19.83
C ILE A 120 -3.72 8.58 -21.17
N MET A 121 -2.80 8.68 -22.14
CA MET A 121 -2.93 8.00 -23.43
C MET A 121 -2.63 6.51 -23.33
N SER A 122 -1.88 6.07 -22.31
CA SER A 122 -1.73 4.66 -21.99
C SER A 122 -2.96 4.14 -21.24
N ASP A 123 -3.33 2.88 -21.48
CA ASP A 123 -4.49 2.29 -20.81
C ASP A 123 -4.25 2.00 -19.31
N ASP A 124 -3.01 2.15 -18.85
CA ASP A 124 -2.54 1.77 -17.50
C ASP A 124 -3.10 2.65 -16.36
N LEU A 125 -3.82 3.73 -16.67
CA LEU A 125 -4.29 4.69 -15.69
C LEU A 125 -5.58 4.22 -14.99
N CYS A 126 -5.44 3.64 -13.80
CA CYS A 126 -6.56 3.20 -12.98
C CYS A 126 -7.37 4.36 -12.39
N HIS A 127 -8.67 4.14 -12.18
CA HIS A 127 -9.62 5.14 -11.66
C HIS A 127 -9.17 5.78 -10.33
N GLU A 128 -8.67 4.98 -9.39
CA GLU A 128 -8.10 5.45 -8.11
C GLU A 128 -6.97 6.47 -8.28
N LEU A 129 -6.08 6.23 -9.23
CA LEU A 129 -4.90 7.08 -9.47
C LEU A 129 -5.31 8.44 -9.99
N ILE A 130 -6.37 8.49 -10.81
CA ILE A 130 -6.96 9.72 -11.31
C ILE A 130 -7.47 10.55 -10.14
N LEU A 131 -8.32 9.96 -9.28
CA LEU A 131 -8.93 10.65 -8.13
C LEU A 131 -7.88 11.26 -7.20
N ARG A 132 -6.83 10.50 -6.87
CA ARG A 132 -5.76 10.95 -5.98
C ARG A 132 -4.89 12.06 -6.59
N ASN A 133 -4.81 12.15 -7.93
CA ASN A 133 -3.88 13.04 -8.63
C ASN A 133 -4.56 14.15 -9.45
N LEU A 134 -5.87 14.36 -9.34
CA LEU A 134 -6.61 15.40 -10.09
C LEU A 134 -5.93 16.77 -10.05
N LYS A 135 -5.43 17.19 -8.88
CA LYS A 135 -4.67 18.45 -8.74
C LYS A 135 -3.49 18.53 -9.70
N SER A 136 -2.65 17.50 -9.70
CA SER A 136 -1.44 17.48 -10.52
C SER A 136 -1.79 17.46 -12.00
N ILE A 137 -2.80 16.67 -12.37
CA ILE A 137 -3.28 16.56 -13.75
C ILE A 137 -3.75 17.93 -14.25
N LEU A 138 -4.64 18.60 -13.50
CA LEU A 138 -5.18 19.91 -13.86
C LEU A 138 -4.09 21.00 -13.93
N CYS A 139 -3.12 20.99 -13.02
CA CYS A 139 -2.01 21.95 -13.03
C CYS A 139 -1.00 21.71 -14.17
N SER A 140 -0.92 20.50 -14.72
CA SER A 140 0.09 20.12 -15.72
C SER A 140 -0.19 20.60 -17.15
N ARG A 141 -1.34 21.26 -17.41
CA ARG A 141 -1.74 21.83 -18.71
C ARG A 141 -1.68 20.80 -19.86
N ILE A 142 -2.30 19.64 -19.64
CA ILE A 142 -2.48 18.63 -20.69
C ILE A 142 -3.39 19.13 -21.82
N SER A 143 -3.41 18.41 -22.95
CA SER A 143 -4.30 18.73 -24.07
C SER A 143 -5.77 18.50 -23.71
N GLN A 144 -6.68 19.13 -24.46
CA GLN A 144 -8.12 18.93 -24.29
C GLN A 144 -8.51 17.45 -24.43
N THR A 145 -7.94 16.75 -25.42
CA THR A 145 -8.14 15.31 -25.60
C THR A 145 -7.76 14.50 -24.35
N GLY A 146 -6.69 14.89 -23.66
CA GLY A 146 -6.31 14.26 -22.38
C GLY A 146 -7.33 14.52 -21.27
N HIS A 147 -7.90 15.73 -21.23
CA HIS A 147 -9.00 16.04 -20.30
C HIS A 147 -10.25 15.22 -20.60
N ASP A 148 -10.61 15.03 -21.86
CA ASP A 148 -11.79 14.27 -22.27
C ASP A 148 -11.68 12.79 -21.86
N ILE A 149 -10.50 12.18 -22.04
CA ILE A 149 -10.23 10.81 -21.59
C ILE A 149 -10.36 10.69 -20.06
N VAL A 150 -9.82 11.66 -19.32
CA VAL A 150 -9.93 11.68 -17.84
C VAL A 150 -11.39 11.77 -17.42
N LEU A 151 -12.18 12.64 -18.05
CA LEU A 151 -13.62 12.77 -17.76
C LEU A 151 -14.39 11.49 -18.09
N GLN A 152 -14.09 10.87 -19.23
CA GLN A 152 -14.67 9.58 -19.61
C GLN A 152 -14.38 8.51 -18.54
N ARG A 153 -13.12 8.35 -18.14
CA ARG A 153 -12.72 7.35 -17.11
C ARG A 153 -13.30 7.62 -15.72
N LEU A 154 -13.55 8.89 -15.39
CA LEU A 154 -14.18 9.26 -14.11
C LEU A 154 -15.69 9.01 -14.11
N SER A 155 -16.32 9.10 -15.27
CA SER A 155 -17.77 8.93 -15.44
C SER A 155 -18.18 7.49 -15.78
N ASP A 156 -17.20 6.64 -16.10
CA ASP A 156 -17.40 5.23 -16.40
C ASP A 156 -17.76 4.43 -15.14
N ALA A 157 -18.97 3.86 -15.14
CA ALA A 157 -19.50 3.09 -14.02
C ALA A 157 -18.72 1.80 -13.75
N GLU A 158 -18.19 1.13 -14.79
CA GLU A 158 -17.43 -0.11 -14.63
C GLU A 158 -16.11 0.18 -13.92
N LEU A 159 -15.40 1.22 -14.33
CA LEU A 159 -14.14 1.64 -13.72
C LEU A 159 -14.32 2.13 -12.27
N VAL A 160 -15.46 2.76 -11.96
CA VAL A 160 -15.83 3.15 -10.59
C VAL A 160 -16.00 1.90 -9.70
N ILE A 161 -16.70 0.89 -10.19
CA ILE A 161 -16.93 -0.37 -9.46
C ILE A 161 -15.61 -1.13 -9.26
N GLU A 162 -14.82 -1.30 -10.32
CA GLU A 162 -13.53 -1.99 -10.25
C GLU A 162 -12.52 -1.26 -9.37
N GLY A 163 -12.57 0.06 -9.35
CA GLY A 163 -11.72 0.89 -8.50
C GLY A 163 -11.89 0.62 -7.01
N LYS A 164 -13.06 0.12 -6.58
CA LYS A 164 -13.38 -0.22 -5.17
C LYS A 164 -13.00 0.91 -4.18
N GLN A 165 -13.10 2.15 -4.66
CA GLN A 165 -12.74 3.32 -3.87
C GLN A 165 -13.85 3.63 -2.88
N LEU A 166 -13.46 3.95 -1.65
CA LEU A 166 -14.41 4.35 -0.63
C LEU A 166 -14.96 5.76 -0.93
N PRO A 167 -16.22 6.06 -0.57
CA PRO A 167 -16.83 7.36 -0.86
C PRO A 167 -16.01 8.57 -0.41
N PHE A 168 -15.25 8.45 0.68
CA PHE A 168 -14.40 9.54 1.18
C PHE A 168 -13.30 9.95 0.18
N VAL A 169 -12.84 9.04 -0.68
CA VAL A 169 -11.80 9.33 -1.69
C VAL A 169 -12.35 10.30 -2.72
N TYR A 170 -13.58 10.07 -3.19
CA TYR A 170 -14.29 10.97 -4.10
C TYR A 170 -14.51 12.35 -3.48
N LEU A 171 -14.96 12.39 -2.22
CA LEU A 171 -15.15 13.65 -1.51
C LEU A 171 -13.83 14.43 -1.39
N THR A 172 -12.74 13.74 -1.04
CA THR A 172 -11.41 14.35 -0.93
C THR A 172 -10.93 14.89 -2.27
N ALA A 173 -11.14 14.14 -3.35
CA ALA A 173 -10.81 14.56 -4.71
C ALA A 173 -11.60 15.82 -5.10
N TYR A 174 -12.91 15.85 -4.82
CA TYR A 174 -13.78 16.99 -5.07
C TYR A 174 -13.32 18.25 -4.32
N ILE A 175 -13.13 18.16 -3.00
CA ILE A 175 -12.64 19.27 -2.16
C ILE A 175 -11.29 19.80 -2.68
N THR A 176 -10.43 18.89 -3.17
CA THR A 176 -9.13 19.28 -3.74
C THR A 176 -9.31 20.11 -5.02
N VAL A 177 -10.23 19.73 -5.90
CA VAL A 177 -10.55 20.46 -7.13
C VAL A 177 -11.20 21.81 -6.84
N GLU A 178 -12.15 21.85 -5.91
CA GLU A 178 -12.83 23.08 -5.48
C GLU A 178 -11.83 24.11 -4.94
N LYS A 179 -10.93 23.68 -4.03
CA LYS A 179 -9.84 24.55 -3.52
C LYS A 179 -8.94 25.08 -4.63
N LEU A 180 -8.66 24.28 -5.66
CA LEU A 180 -7.86 24.74 -6.80
C LEU A 180 -8.59 25.79 -7.62
N HIS A 181 -9.88 25.59 -7.86
CA HIS A 181 -10.73 26.54 -8.55
C HIS A 181 -10.73 27.90 -7.82
N ASP A 182 -10.90 27.89 -6.49
CA ASP A 182 -10.90 29.10 -5.67
C ASP A 182 -9.55 29.82 -5.69
N MET A 183 -8.44 29.09 -5.59
CA MET A 183 -7.11 29.70 -5.70
C MET A 183 -6.87 30.36 -7.06
N LEU A 184 -7.33 29.73 -8.15
CA LEU A 184 -7.19 30.26 -9.51
C LEU A 184 -8.08 31.48 -9.75
N SER A 185 -9.31 31.48 -9.23
CA SER A 185 -10.22 32.62 -9.33
C SER A 185 -9.68 33.85 -8.58
N MET A 186 -9.17 33.65 -7.36
CA MET A 186 -8.55 34.71 -6.55
C MET A 186 -7.27 35.27 -7.19
N THR A 187 -6.44 34.40 -7.78
CA THR A 187 -5.22 34.83 -8.48
C THR A 187 -5.54 35.67 -9.72
N THR A 188 -6.57 35.28 -10.47
CA THR A 188 -7.05 36.01 -11.64
C THR A 188 -7.54 37.41 -11.26
N ASN A 189 -8.31 37.52 -10.18
CA ASN A 189 -8.78 38.79 -9.64
C ASN A 189 -7.62 39.71 -9.19
N ARG A 190 -6.59 39.16 -8.53
CA ARG A 190 -5.39 39.93 -8.16
C ARG A 190 -4.60 40.46 -9.36
N LYS A 191 -4.43 39.67 -10.42
CA LYS A 191 -3.74 40.12 -11.65
C LYS A 191 -4.48 41.28 -12.32
N ARG A 192 -5.81 41.23 -12.32
CA ARG A 192 -6.66 42.30 -12.86
C ARG A 192 -6.56 43.61 -12.08
N LEU A 193 -6.29 43.54 -10.78
CA LEU A 193 -6.10 44.71 -9.91
C LEU A 193 -4.70 45.32 -10.02
N LYS A 194 -3.67 44.54 -10.36
CA LYS A 194 -2.28 45.02 -10.53
C LYS A 194 -1.96 45.54 -11.94
N GLY A 195 -2.82 45.26 -12.92
CA GLY A 195 -2.69 45.76 -14.30
C GLY A 195 -3.49 47.04 -14.58
N LYS A 196 -3.94 47.74 -13.54
CA LYS A 196 -4.56 49.06 -13.59
C LYS A 196 -3.62 50.10 -12.98
#